data_AF-A0AAN7C4E9-F1
#
_entry.id   AF-A0AAN7C4E9-F1
#
_cell.length_a   1.000
_cell.length_b   1.000
_cell.length_c   1.000
_cell.angle_alpha   90.00
_cell.angle_beta   90.00
_cell.angle_gamma   90.00
#
_symmetry.space_group_name_H-M   'P 1'
#
loop_
_entity.id
_entity.type
_entity.pdbx_description
1 polymer ?
#
loop_
_entity_poly.entity_id
_entity_poly.type
_entity_poly.pdbx_seq_one_letter_code
_entity_poly.pdbx_strand_id
1 'polypeptide(L)'
;MAISKSQLPRLIDDAAYALKKTEKSFKRTEKTDAVIGDFKGLPDAFPVVAKRVPVLPKLLDSIEAYISAEKETQEAKERYAGVGKLAKSCQREAAYLHDLFSAVTDPDEDVPKLERYRQAVADGNGKRIETVLKDLLEKALQAVAPPLIDGKLVKELQEAFEEVSKLKPSLKEEPKGAVTLISNGSGSQFYHGG
;
A
#
# COMPACT_ATOMS: atom_id res chain seq x y z
N MET A 1 -2.79 3.18 25.03
CA MET A 1 -1.74 4.23 25.08
C MET A 1 -2.26 5.46 24.33
N ALA A 2 -2.45 6.57 25.03
CA ALA A 2 -2.82 7.84 24.41
C ALA A 2 -1.59 8.43 23.69
N ILE A 3 -1.75 8.85 22.44
CA ILE A 3 -0.67 9.51 21.69
C ILE A 3 -0.63 10.97 22.13
N SER A 4 0.53 11.43 22.61
CA SER A 4 0.70 12.83 23.05
C SER A 4 0.88 13.77 21.85
N LYS A 5 0.48 15.05 21.99
CA LYS A 5 0.65 16.08 20.94
C LYS A 5 2.10 16.21 20.47
N SER A 6 3.08 15.92 21.33
CA SER A 6 4.51 15.94 20.98
C SER A 6 4.96 14.79 20.07
N GLN A 7 4.24 13.66 20.07
CA GLN A 7 4.58 12.47 19.28
C GLN A 7 3.83 12.41 17.96
N LEU A 8 2.70 13.11 17.86
CA LEU A 8 1.81 13.03 16.71
C LEU A 8 2.43 13.63 15.42
N PRO A 9 3.07 14.82 15.43
CA PRO A 9 3.73 15.34 14.23
C PRO A 9 4.81 14.40 13.71
N ARG A 10 5.65 13.85 14.60
CA ARG A 10 6.68 12.86 14.23
C ARG A 10 6.09 11.61 13.59
N LEU A 11 4.99 11.09 14.14
CA LEU A 11 4.30 9.93 13.56
C LEU A 11 3.73 10.22 12.17
N ILE A 12 3.20 11.44 11.97
CA ILE A 12 2.66 11.88 10.68
C ILE A 12 3.79 12.04 9.66
N ASP A 13 4.90 12.66 10.04
CA ASP A 13 6.09 12.83 9.20
C ASP A 13 6.69 11.47 8.80
N ASP A 14 6.87 10.54 9.76
CA ASP A 14 7.33 9.18 9.49
C ASP A 14 6.43 8.43 8.50
N ALA A 15 5.10 8.58 8.65
CA ALA A 15 4.13 7.96 7.77
C ALA A 15 4.14 8.60 6.37
N ALA A 16 4.23 9.92 6.29
CA ALA A 16 4.35 10.65 5.03
C ALA A 16 5.66 10.33 4.31
N TYR A 17 6.77 10.21 5.05
CA TYR A 17 8.07 9.80 4.53
C TYR A 17 8.01 8.38 3.97
N ALA A 18 7.42 7.42 4.70
CA ALA A 18 7.24 6.06 4.22
C ALA A 18 6.45 6.02 2.89
N LEU A 19 5.33 6.73 2.81
CA LEU A 19 4.53 6.83 1.57
C LEU A 19 5.29 7.51 0.43
N LYS A 20 6.01 8.61 0.70
CA LYS A 20 6.86 9.30 -0.29
C LYS A 20 8.00 8.41 -0.77
N LYS A 21 8.57 7.56 0.11
CA LYS A 21 9.60 6.56 -0.26
C LYS A 21 9.01 5.49 -1.18
N THR A 22 7.82 4.99 -0.86
CA THR A 22 7.09 4.05 -1.72
C THR A 22 6.81 4.68 -3.09
N GLU A 23 6.33 5.94 -3.12
CA GLU A 23 6.13 6.71 -4.37
C GLU A 23 7.41 6.82 -5.21
N LYS A 24 8.54 7.18 -4.59
CA LYS A 24 9.83 7.27 -5.29
C LYS A 24 10.27 5.92 -5.85
N SER A 25 9.91 4.82 -5.20
CA SER A 25 10.20 3.47 -5.68
C SER A 25 9.38 3.15 -6.94
N PHE A 26 8.17 3.70 -7.06
CA PHE A 26 7.39 3.65 -8.30
C PHE A 26 8.02 4.46 -9.44
N LYS A 27 8.52 5.67 -9.13
CA LYS A 27 9.12 6.56 -10.15
C LYS A 27 10.53 6.16 -10.58
N ARG A 28 11.28 5.42 -9.74
CA ARG A 28 12.64 4.97 -10.07
C ARG A 28 12.67 3.95 -11.22
N THR A 29 11.53 3.39 -11.59
CA THR A 29 11.39 2.60 -12.83
C THR A 29 11.36 3.47 -14.10
N GLU A 30 11.38 4.81 -13.99
CA GLU A 30 11.30 5.79 -15.09
C GLU A 30 12.65 6.43 -15.44
N LYS A 31 13.75 5.67 -15.47
CA LYS A 31 14.99 6.15 -16.13
C LYS A 31 14.90 6.05 -17.67
N THR A 32 13.76 6.44 -18.25
CA THR A 32 13.55 6.69 -19.68
C THR A 32 12.20 7.40 -19.83
N ASP A 33 12.12 8.44 -20.68
CA ASP A 33 10.97 9.30 -21.05
C ASP A 33 9.66 8.61 -21.53
N ALA A 34 9.44 7.33 -21.21
CA ALA A 34 8.17 6.65 -21.41
C ALA A 34 7.53 6.37 -20.04
N VAL A 35 6.42 7.05 -19.74
CA VAL A 35 5.62 6.95 -18.49
C VAL A 35 4.88 5.60 -18.42
N ILE A 36 5.60 4.49 -18.55
CA ILE A 36 5.11 3.14 -18.28
C ILE A 36 6.28 2.42 -17.63
N GLY A 37 6.34 2.42 -16.29
CA GLY A 37 7.06 1.35 -15.60
C GLY A 37 6.55 0.02 -16.17
N ASP A 38 7.43 -0.94 -16.45
CA ASP A 38 7.06 -2.21 -17.09
C ASP A 38 6.16 -3.04 -16.15
N PHE A 39 4.91 -2.59 -16.00
CA PHE A 39 3.77 -3.29 -15.45
C PHE A 39 3.23 -4.29 -16.49
N LYS A 40 3.96 -4.48 -17.60
CA LYS A 40 3.67 -5.49 -18.59
C LYS A 40 3.70 -6.87 -17.92
N GLY A 41 2.57 -7.56 -17.98
CA GLY A 41 2.40 -8.84 -17.29
C GLY A 41 1.99 -8.73 -15.81
N LEU A 42 1.75 -7.52 -15.29
CA LEU A 42 1.19 -7.29 -13.96
C LEU A 42 -0.31 -6.94 -14.02
N PRO A 43 -1.05 -7.13 -12.92
CA PRO A 43 -2.45 -6.72 -12.81
C PRO A 43 -2.66 -5.22 -12.99
N ASP A 44 -3.79 -4.84 -13.59
CA ASP A 44 -4.20 -3.44 -13.82
C ASP A 44 -4.29 -2.59 -12.54
N ALA A 45 -4.38 -3.24 -11.37
CA ALA A 45 -4.33 -2.55 -10.09
C ALA A 45 -2.99 -1.84 -9.82
N PHE A 46 -1.87 -2.33 -10.34
CA PHE A 46 -0.56 -1.72 -10.10
C PHE A 46 -0.47 -0.26 -10.59
N PRO A 47 -0.78 0.05 -11.87
CA PRO A 47 -0.75 1.44 -12.34
C PRO A 47 -1.76 2.33 -11.61
N VAL A 48 -2.96 1.80 -11.30
CA VAL A 48 -3.99 2.57 -10.58
C VAL A 48 -3.55 2.88 -9.14
N VAL A 49 -3.00 1.90 -8.44
CA VAL A 49 -2.47 2.09 -7.07
C VAL A 49 -1.31 3.07 -7.09
N ALA A 50 -0.33 2.90 -7.99
CA ALA A 50 0.81 3.81 -8.11
C ALA A 50 0.39 5.27 -8.34
N LYS A 51 -0.66 5.50 -9.13
CA LYS A 51 -1.25 6.83 -9.38
C LYS A 51 -1.91 7.44 -8.15
N ARG A 52 -2.49 6.61 -7.26
CA ARG A 52 -3.34 7.06 -6.14
C ARG A 52 -2.65 7.06 -4.78
N VAL A 53 -1.54 6.34 -4.58
CA VAL A 53 -0.71 6.43 -3.37
C VAL A 53 -0.33 7.87 -2.98
N PRO A 54 0.03 8.78 -3.92
CA PRO A 54 0.42 10.16 -3.58
C PRO A 54 -0.66 11.02 -2.91
N VAL A 55 -1.92 10.58 -2.89
CA VAL A 55 -3.01 11.29 -2.21
C VAL A 55 -2.85 11.22 -0.68
N LEU A 56 -2.37 10.09 -0.15
CA LEU A 56 -2.17 9.86 1.28
C LEU A 56 -1.08 10.73 1.93
N PRO A 57 0.13 10.92 1.36
CA PRO A 57 1.11 11.82 1.94
C PRO A 57 0.65 13.28 1.90
N LYS A 58 -0.07 13.73 0.86
CA LYS A 58 -0.68 15.08 0.85
C LYS A 58 -1.67 15.27 1.99
N LEU A 59 -2.49 14.23 2.23
CA LEU A 59 -3.43 14.22 3.34
C LEU A 59 -2.73 14.39 4.69
N LEU A 60 -1.69 13.59 4.93
CA LEU A 60 -0.91 13.63 6.16
C LEU A 60 -0.28 15.02 6.38
N ASP A 61 0.24 15.64 5.32
CA ASP A 61 0.81 16.99 5.32
C ASP A 61 -0.25 18.05 5.72
N SER A 62 -1.45 17.99 5.14
CA SER A 62 -2.56 18.88 5.51
C SER A 62 -3.01 18.70 6.95
N ILE A 63 -3.09 17.45 7.43
CA ILE A 63 -3.45 17.16 8.82
C ILE A 63 -2.38 17.69 9.78
N GLU A 64 -1.10 17.52 9.47
CA GLU A 64 0.00 18.05 10.27
C GLU A 64 -0.04 19.58 10.37
N ALA A 65 -0.26 20.27 9.24
CA ALA A 65 -0.38 21.71 9.19
C ALA A 65 -1.53 22.22 10.07
N TYR A 66 -2.69 21.54 10.02
CA TYR A 66 -3.83 21.87 10.86
C TYR A 66 -3.53 21.66 12.35
N ILE A 67 -2.98 20.50 12.73
CA ILE A 67 -2.67 20.16 14.13
C ILE A 67 -1.63 21.10 14.72
N SER A 68 -0.65 21.51 13.91
CA SER A 68 0.41 22.43 14.32
C SER A 68 -0.13 23.85 14.56
N ALA A 69 -1.17 24.26 13.82
CA ALA A 69 -1.84 25.55 13.98
C ALA A 69 -2.92 25.55 15.09
N GLU A 70 -3.49 24.40 15.44
CA GLU A 70 -4.60 24.30 16.40
C GLU A 70 -4.15 24.37 17.87
N LYS A 71 -4.92 25.10 18.69
CA LYS A 71 -4.76 25.13 20.15
C LYS A 71 -5.12 23.77 20.74
N GLU A 72 -4.34 23.27 21.71
CA GLU A 72 -4.62 21.98 22.33
C GLU A 72 -5.89 22.06 23.20
N THR A 73 -7.00 21.51 22.68
CA THR A 73 -8.27 21.35 23.40
C THR A 73 -8.55 19.88 23.67
N GLN A 74 -9.52 19.58 24.54
CA GLN A 74 -9.91 18.19 24.80
C GLN A 74 -10.48 17.50 23.55
N GLU A 75 -11.25 18.23 22.73
CA GLU A 75 -11.72 17.74 21.41
C GLU A 75 -10.57 17.46 20.43
N ALA A 76 -9.49 18.25 20.49
CA ALA A 76 -8.30 17.99 19.68
C ALA A 76 -7.62 16.66 20.04
N LYS A 77 -7.62 16.28 21.34
CA LYS A 77 -7.03 15.01 21.80
C LYS A 77 -7.76 13.77 21.27
N GLU A 78 -9.07 13.84 21.11
CA GLU A 78 -9.84 12.75 20.50
C GLU A 78 -9.52 12.59 19.01
N ARG A 79 -9.37 13.72 18.30
CA ARG A 79 -8.93 13.74 16.89
C ARG A 79 -7.51 13.20 16.74
N TYR A 80 -6.60 13.52 17.66
CA TYR A 80 -5.22 13.02 17.69
C TYR A 80 -5.13 11.51 17.77
N ALA A 81 -6.04 10.85 18.49
CA ALA A 81 -6.08 9.39 18.55
C ALA A 81 -6.45 8.76 17.18
N GLY A 82 -7.40 9.36 16.46
CA GLY A 82 -7.80 8.93 15.11
C GLY A 82 -6.66 9.11 14.10
N VAL A 83 -6.08 10.31 14.05
CA VAL A 83 -4.93 10.63 13.17
C VAL A 83 -3.72 9.75 13.49
N GLY A 84 -3.46 9.49 14.77
CA GLY A 84 -2.38 8.63 15.18
C GLY A 84 -2.54 7.16 14.75
N LYS A 85 -3.77 6.64 14.76
CA LYS A 85 -4.09 5.31 14.21
C LYS A 85 -3.93 5.27 12.69
N LEU A 86 -4.35 6.34 12.01
CA LEU A 86 -4.15 6.50 10.56
C LEU A 86 -2.66 6.49 10.23
N ALA A 87 -1.85 7.33 10.86
CA ALA A 87 -0.42 7.45 10.60
C ALA A 87 0.31 6.10 10.78
N LYS A 88 0.01 5.35 11.85
CA LYS A 88 0.57 4.00 12.05
C LYS A 88 0.15 3.01 10.97
N SER A 89 -1.11 3.09 10.53
CA SER A 89 -1.62 2.24 9.44
C SER A 89 -0.91 2.59 8.14
N CYS A 90 -0.81 3.89 7.80
CA CYS A 90 -0.06 4.40 6.65
C CYS A 90 1.39 3.91 6.66
N GLN A 91 2.10 3.98 7.79
CA GLN A 91 3.48 3.51 7.88
C GLN A 91 3.59 2.00 7.60
N ARG A 92 2.77 1.18 8.26
CA ARG A 92 2.80 -0.29 8.07
C ARG A 92 2.41 -0.69 6.65
N GLU A 93 1.34 -0.12 6.14
CA GLU A 93 0.81 -0.46 4.82
C GLU A 93 1.66 0.12 3.69
N ALA A 94 2.32 1.28 3.89
CA ALA A 94 3.30 1.83 2.94
C ALA A 94 4.54 0.94 2.82
N ALA A 95 5.03 0.37 3.93
CA ALA A 95 6.12 -0.61 3.90
C ALA A 95 5.70 -1.86 3.12
N TYR A 96 4.50 -2.39 3.38
CA TYR A 96 3.99 -3.54 2.65
C TYR A 96 3.77 -3.25 1.15
N LEU A 97 3.24 -2.08 0.80
CA LEU A 97 3.18 -1.64 -0.60
C LEU A 97 4.59 -1.58 -1.19
N HIS A 98 5.57 -1.04 -0.47
CA HIS A 98 6.95 -0.98 -0.94
C HIS A 98 7.52 -2.37 -1.25
N ASP A 99 7.28 -3.37 -0.38
CA ASP A 99 7.66 -4.76 -0.62
C ASP A 99 6.98 -5.34 -1.87
N LEU A 100 5.66 -5.18 -2.02
CA LEU A 100 4.93 -5.67 -3.19
C LEU A 100 5.46 -5.10 -4.50
N PHE A 101 5.81 -3.81 -4.50
CA PHE A 101 6.39 -3.17 -5.67
C PHE A 101 7.86 -3.56 -5.89
N SER A 102 8.64 -3.71 -4.82
CA SER A 102 10.03 -4.18 -4.93
C SER A 102 10.08 -5.59 -5.53
N ALA A 103 9.18 -6.48 -5.09
CA ALA A 103 9.08 -7.85 -5.59
C ALA A 103 8.88 -7.93 -7.12
N VAL A 104 8.17 -6.98 -7.73
CA VAL A 104 7.91 -6.97 -9.18
C VAL A 104 8.88 -6.12 -10.00
N THR A 105 9.69 -5.30 -9.33
CA THR A 105 10.66 -4.39 -9.95
C THR A 105 12.10 -4.88 -9.82
N ASP A 106 12.36 -5.84 -8.93
CA ASP A 106 13.68 -6.46 -8.82
C ASP A 106 14.08 -7.12 -10.15
N PRO A 107 15.33 -6.99 -10.60
CA PRO A 107 15.77 -7.51 -11.89
C PRO A 107 15.95 -9.04 -11.91
N ASP A 108 15.39 -9.79 -10.96
CA ASP A 108 15.45 -11.26 -10.97
C ASP A 108 14.78 -11.84 -12.23
N GLU A 109 15.60 -12.32 -13.17
CA GLU A 109 15.18 -12.77 -14.50
C GLU A 109 14.65 -14.22 -14.48
N ASP A 110 14.91 -14.98 -13.42
CA ASP A 110 14.56 -16.41 -13.32
C ASP A 110 13.09 -16.61 -12.93
N VAL A 111 12.53 -15.70 -12.12
CA VAL A 111 11.13 -15.78 -11.66
C VAL A 111 10.26 -14.69 -12.31
N PRO A 112 9.14 -15.06 -12.99
CA PRO A 112 8.26 -14.08 -13.62
C PRO A 112 7.64 -13.13 -12.57
N LYS A 113 7.52 -11.85 -12.92
CA LYS A 113 7.03 -10.77 -12.03
C LYS A 113 5.72 -11.11 -11.31
N LEU A 114 4.79 -11.77 -12.01
CA LEU A 114 3.51 -12.17 -11.43
C LEU A 114 3.66 -13.23 -10.34
N GLU A 115 4.60 -14.15 -10.48
CA GLU A 115 4.89 -15.17 -9.45
C GLU A 115 5.58 -14.53 -8.24
N ARG A 116 6.53 -13.61 -8.47
CA ARG A 116 7.14 -12.82 -7.39
C ARG A 116 6.10 -11.99 -6.63
N TYR A 117 5.12 -11.43 -7.33
CA TYR A 117 3.98 -10.76 -6.68
C TYR A 117 3.16 -11.73 -5.82
N ARG A 118 2.84 -12.93 -6.33
CA ARG A 118 2.10 -13.95 -5.56
C ARG A 118 2.86 -14.36 -4.31
N GLN A 119 4.17 -14.60 -4.40
CA GLN A 119 5.03 -14.91 -3.27
C GLN A 119 5.03 -13.76 -2.26
N ALA A 120 5.24 -12.52 -2.70
CA ALA A 120 5.21 -11.36 -1.80
C ALA A 120 3.86 -11.19 -1.08
N VAL A 121 2.74 -11.53 -1.73
CA VAL A 121 1.43 -11.56 -1.08
C VAL A 121 1.34 -12.71 -0.07
N ALA A 122 1.84 -13.90 -0.41
CA ALA A 122 1.80 -15.10 0.44
C ALA A 122 2.67 -14.98 1.69
N ASP A 123 3.91 -14.49 1.54
CA ASP A 123 4.89 -14.29 2.62
C ASP A 123 4.59 -13.06 3.49
N GLY A 124 3.86 -12.10 2.92
CA GLY A 124 3.49 -10.85 3.59
C GLY A 124 2.16 -10.92 4.33
N ASN A 125 1.31 -9.91 4.09
CA ASN A 125 0.04 -9.76 4.81
C ASN A 125 -1.13 -10.54 4.18
N GLY A 126 -0.89 -11.31 3.10
CA GLY A 126 -1.96 -11.98 2.34
C GLY A 126 -2.91 -11.04 1.61
N LYS A 127 -2.74 -9.72 1.76
CA LYS A 127 -3.56 -8.68 1.14
C LYS A 127 -3.00 -8.32 -0.23
N ARG A 128 -3.88 -8.14 -1.20
CA ARG A 128 -3.54 -7.68 -2.55
C ARG A 128 -3.30 -6.18 -2.55
N ILE A 129 -2.54 -5.71 -3.54
CA ILE A 129 -2.15 -4.30 -3.69
C ILE A 129 -3.35 -3.33 -3.64
N GLU A 130 -4.45 -3.65 -4.32
CA GLU A 130 -5.68 -2.86 -4.33
C GLU A 130 -6.40 -2.86 -2.98
N THR A 131 -6.35 -3.99 -2.26
CA THR A 131 -6.98 -4.11 -0.94
C THR A 131 -6.26 -3.27 0.09
N VAL A 132 -4.93 -3.24 0.04
CA VAL A 132 -4.10 -2.43 0.95
C VAL A 132 -4.37 -0.94 0.74
N LEU A 133 -4.37 -0.48 -0.52
CA LEU A 133 -4.66 0.93 -0.78
C LEU A 133 -6.12 1.29 -0.42
N LYS A 134 -7.08 0.41 -0.69
CA LYS A 134 -8.49 0.64 -0.33
C LYS A 134 -8.67 0.80 1.19
N ASP A 135 -8.07 -0.08 1.98
CA ASP A 135 -8.12 -0.08 3.44
C ASP A 135 -7.51 1.23 4.01
N LEU A 136 -6.39 1.67 3.43
CA LEU A 136 -5.78 2.96 3.77
C LEU A 136 -6.69 4.16 3.44
N LEU A 137 -7.28 4.18 2.25
CA LEU A 137 -8.18 5.26 1.83
C LEU A 137 -9.46 5.30 2.67
N GLU A 138 -10.00 4.14 3.05
CA GLU A 138 -11.16 4.06 3.95
C GLU A 138 -10.82 4.59 5.35
N LYS A 139 -9.70 4.16 5.93
CA LYS A 139 -9.22 4.68 7.22
C LYS A 139 -8.97 6.19 7.16
N ALA A 140 -8.42 6.67 6.06
CA ALA A 140 -8.19 8.08 5.83
C ALA A 140 -9.52 8.85 5.83
N LEU A 141 -10.53 8.38 5.10
CA LEU A 141 -11.88 8.96 5.08
C LEU A 141 -12.55 8.94 6.46
N GLN A 142 -12.33 7.91 7.28
CA GLN A 142 -12.87 7.82 8.63
C GLN A 142 -12.14 8.74 9.63
N ALA A 143 -10.84 8.96 9.44
CA ALA A 143 -10.02 9.76 10.34
C ALA A 143 -10.12 11.28 10.06
N VAL A 144 -10.64 11.66 8.89
CA VAL A 144 -10.70 13.04 8.43
C VAL A 144 -12.13 13.55 8.50
N ALA A 145 -12.36 14.56 9.32
CA ALA A 145 -13.62 15.29 9.40
C ALA A 145 -13.33 16.78 9.20
N PRO A 146 -14.18 17.54 8.49
CA PRO A 146 -14.09 19.00 8.50
C PRO A 146 -14.05 19.50 9.95
N PRO A 147 -13.12 20.39 10.33
CA PRO A 147 -12.24 21.23 9.49
C PRO A 147 -10.81 20.72 9.26
N LEU A 148 -10.48 19.46 9.56
CA LEU A 148 -9.10 18.93 9.53
C LEU A 148 -8.45 18.99 8.14
N ILE A 149 -9.24 18.90 7.06
CA ILE A 149 -8.76 18.93 5.68
C ILE A 149 -9.73 19.69 4.78
N ASP A 150 -9.20 20.29 3.71
CA ASP A 150 -10.00 20.96 2.69
C ASP A 150 -10.98 20.02 2.00
N GLY A 151 -12.18 20.53 1.69
CA GLY A 151 -13.20 19.77 0.96
C GLY A 151 -12.76 19.29 -0.44
N LYS A 152 -11.75 19.94 -1.03
CA LYS A 152 -11.11 19.47 -2.28
C LYS A 152 -10.33 18.17 -2.07
N LEU A 153 -9.59 18.08 -0.96
CA LEU A 153 -8.79 16.90 -0.63
C LEU A 153 -9.67 15.73 -0.20
N VAL A 154 -10.80 16.00 0.48
CA VAL A 154 -11.85 15.00 0.75
C VAL A 154 -12.35 14.37 -0.56
N LYS A 155 -12.64 15.21 -1.57
CA LYS A 155 -13.07 14.72 -2.90
C LYS A 155 -11.99 13.89 -3.58
N GLU A 156 -10.73 14.34 -3.58
CA GLU A 156 -9.61 13.58 -4.16
C GLU A 156 -9.45 12.20 -3.48
N LEU A 157 -9.65 12.11 -2.16
CA LEU A 157 -9.68 10.84 -1.43
C LEU A 157 -10.87 9.96 -1.83
N GLN A 158 -12.07 10.52 -1.93
CA GLN A 158 -13.27 9.77 -2.31
C GLN A 158 -13.14 9.22 -3.74
N GLU A 159 -12.66 10.03 -4.67
CA GLU A 159 -12.39 9.61 -6.05
C GLU A 159 -11.34 8.50 -6.10
N ALA A 160 -10.26 8.62 -5.33
CA ALA A 160 -9.25 7.57 -5.21
C ALA A 160 -9.85 6.27 -4.64
N PHE A 161 -10.69 6.37 -3.60
CA PHE A 161 -11.34 5.20 -3.00
C PHE A 161 -12.29 4.51 -3.98
N GLU A 162 -13.10 5.28 -4.70
CA GLU A 162 -14.02 4.75 -5.71
C GLU A 162 -13.28 4.08 -6.88
N GLU A 163 -12.20 4.68 -7.37
CA GLU A 163 -11.40 4.12 -8.45
C GLU A 163 -10.77 2.79 -8.03
N VAL A 164 -10.18 2.73 -6.83
CA VAL A 164 -9.58 1.51 -6.29
C VAL A 164 -10.64 0.46 -5.96
N SER A 165 -11.83 0.87 -5.51
CA SER A 165 -12.92 -0.08 -5.21
C SER A 165 -13.59 -0.67 -6.45
N LYS A 166 -13.41 -0.07 -7.63
CA LYS A 166 -13.88 -0.61 -8.92
C LYS A 166 -12.89 -1.61 -9.53
N LEU A 167 -11.67 -1.71 -8.97
CA LEU A 167 -10.67 -2.65 -9.45
C LEU A 167 -11.11 -4.09 -9.22
N LYS A 168 -10.88 -4.93 -10.24
CA LYS A 168 -11.01 -6.37 -10.09
C LYS A 168 -9.88 -6.91 -9.22
N PRO A 169 -10.12 -8.00 -8.47
CA PRO A 169 -9.07 -8.67 -7.71
C PRO A 169 -7.84 -8.98 -8.56
N SER A 170 -6.68 -8.49 -8.14
CA SER A 170 -5.41 -8.64 -8.87
C SER A 170 -4.91 -10.07 -8.93
N LEU A 171 -5.32 -10.89 -7.96
CA LEU A 171 -5.03 -12.32 -7.88
C LEU A 171 -6.36 -13.05 -7.69
N LYS A 172 -6.49 -14.24 -8.25
CA LYS A 172 -7.60 -15.13 -7.89
C LYS A 172 -7.47 -15.51 -6.41
N GLU A 173 -8.57 -15.69 -5.70
CA GLU A 173 -8.51 -16.30 -4.38
C GLU A 173 -8.10 -17.76 -4.60
N GLU A 174 -6.81 -18.06 -4.37
CA GLU A 174 -6.45 -19.46 -4.15
C GLU A 174 -6.99 -19.82 -2.77
N PRO A 175 -7.87 -20.83 -2.67
CA PRO A 175 -8.42 -21.23 -1.40
C PRO A 175 -7.26 -21.57 -0.47
N LYS A 176 -7.18 -20.85 0.66
CA LYS A 176 -6.30 -21.15 1.78
C LYS A 176 -6.58 -22.60 2.21
N GLY A 177 -5.81 -23.55 1.67
CA GLY A 177 -6.06 -24.97 1.84
C GLY A 177 -5.48 -25.87 0.75
N ALA A 178 -5.10 -25.35 -0.41
CA ALA A 178 -4.36 -26.15 -1.39
C ALA A 178 -2.86 -26.08 -1.09
N VAL A 179 -2.39 -26.99 -0.23
CA VAL A 179 -0.98 -27.42 -0.29
C VAL A 179 -0.78 -28.04 -1.67
N THR A 180 -0.32 -27.25 -2.63
CA THR A 180 0.25 -27.81 -3.86
C THR A 180 1.65 -28.27 -3.52
N LEU A 181 1.75 -29.51 -3.01
CA LEU A 181 3.00 -30.26 -3.01
C LEU A 181 3.42 -30.46 -4.46
N ILE A 182 4.21 -29.53 -5.01
CA ILE A 182 4.94 -29.77 -6.24
C ILE A 182 6.08 -30.72 -5.89
N SER A 183 5.79 -32.01 -5.88
CA SER A 183 6.82 -33.05 -5.81
C SER A 183 7.50 -33.11 -7.18
N ASN A 184 8.48 -32.24 -7.42
CA ASN A 184 9.39 -32.41 -8.55
C ASN A 184 10.43 -33.49 -8.21
N GLY A 185 9.95 -34.72 -8.04
CA GLY A 185 10.79 -35.90 -7.93
C GLY A 185 11.12 -36.41 -9.32
N SER A 186 12.28 -36.03 -9.86
CA SER A 186 12.85 -36.72 -11.02
C SER A 186 13.33 -38.11 -10.57
N GLY A 187 12.36 -39.01 -10.37
CA GLY A 187 12.62 -40.41 -10.01
C GLY A 187 12.85 -41.20 -11.29
N SER A 188 14.10 -41.50 -11.58
CA SER A 188 14.50 -42.44 -12.63
C SER A 188 13.91 -43.81 -12.29
N GLN A 189 12.89 -44.26 -13.03
CA GLN A 189 12.44 -45.64 -12.93
C GLN A 189 13.35 -46.51 -13.80
N PHE A 190 14.31 -47.14 -13.15
CA PHE A 190 15.12 -48.17 -13.78
C PHE A 190 14.25 -49.35 -14.20
N TYR A 191 14.31 -49.65 -15.48
CA TYR A 191 13.87 -50.88 -16.11
C TYR A 191 14.54 -52.08 -15.43
N HIS A 192 13.77 -53.07 -14.96
CA HIS A 192 14.30 -54.41 -14.69
C HIS A 192 13.34 -55.43 -15.28
N GLY A 193 13.75 -56.01 -16.40
CA GLY A 193 13.12 -57.20 -16.97
C GLY A 193 13.57 -58.44 -16.21
N GLY A 194 12.63 -59.35 -16.00
CA GLY A 194 12.80 -60.70 -15.51
C GLY A 194 11.57 -61.52 -15.89
#